data_AF-A0A8J7BMQ8-F1
#
_entry.id   AF-A0A8J7BMQ8-F1
#
_cell.length_a   1.000
_cell.length_b   1.000
_cell.length_c   1.000
_cell.angle_alpha   90.00
_cell.angle_beta   90.00
_cell.angle_gamma   90.00
#
_symmetry.space_group_name_H-M   'P 1'
#
loop_
_entity.id
_entity.type
_entity.pdbx_description
1 polymer ?
#
loop_
_entity_poly.entity_id
_entity_poly.type
_entity_poly.pdbx_seq_one_letter_code
_entity_poly.pdbx_strand_id
1 'polypeptide(L)'
;MSSHKPPARNPASPTQSQRFIRRPRRRTLLLGWAILAALGWLGYLPFVGGAVPGVHGLAWAYSKLFAIALLTLLPVIVLWFAGGLILCLLLLLSFYLNWQQSAPRGVAKVVWLLVADVLLLVALLPALLAGYAPQAKQDIALWGITYRTVYVAFPLDDNYGDLMLLSCRSLGLCHSVYRGYTDISSAGEAALTFNAETNQVALRLEGQWVYVRSPDEVLCSQSPQATSSNGSCSFVPNE
;
A
#
# COMPACT_ATOMS: atom_id res chain seq x y z
N MET A 1 -69.79 17.84 51.18
CA MET A 1 -69.81 17.25 49.82
C MET A 1 -68.39 17.27 49.27
N SER A 2 -67.91 16.07 48.92
CA SER A 2 -66.86 15.70 47.96
C SER A 2 -66.04 16.81 47.28
N SER A 3 -64.71 16.69 47.27
CA SER A 3 -64.01 16.18 46.08
C SER A 3 -62.51 16.03 46.32
N HIS A 4 -62.06 14.78 46.44
CA HIS A 4 -60.68 14.38 46.21
C HIS A 4 -60.29 14.68 44.76
N LYS A 5 -59.17 15.37 44.54
CA LYS A 5 -58.42 15.27 43.28
C LYS A 5 -57.01 14.74 43.57
N PRO A 6 -56.58 13.69 42.86
CA PRO A 6 -55.30 13.03 43.08
C PRO A 6 -54.13 13.85 42.52
N PRO A 7 -52.89 13.64 43.01
CA PRO A 7 -51.71 14.25 42.39
C PRO A 7 -51.55 13.74 40.95
N ALA A 8 -51.28 14.68 40.05
CA ALA A 8 -51.03 14.40 38.66
C ALA A 8 -49.84 13.43 38.50
N ARG A 9 -50.15 12.32 37.84
CA ARG A 9 -49.25 11.27 37.37
C ARG A 9 -48.13 11.91 36.52
N ASN A 10 -46.87 11.77 36.91
CA ASN A 10 -45.74 12.06 36.02
C ASN A 10 -45.85 11.13 34.80
N PRO A 11 -46.00 11.63 33.56
CA PRO A 11 -45.73 10.81 32.41
C PRO A 11 -44.21 10.66 32.29
N ALA A 12 -43.77 9.41 32.31
CA ALA A 12 -42.43 8.99 31.96
C ALA A 12 -41.91 9.80 30.75
N SER A 13 -40.72 10.37 30.89
CA SER A 13 -39.93 10.81 29.75
C SER A 13 -39.01 9.66 29.34
N PRO A 14 -39.35 8.84 28.32
CA PRO A 14 -38.40 7.93 27.74
C PRO A 14 -37.46 8.74 26.84
N THR A 15 -36.54 9.50 27.43
CA THR A 15 -35.50 10.24 26.70
C THR A 15 -34.15 9.55 26.83
N GLN A 16 -34.13 8.22 26.76
CA GLN A 16 -32.90 7.43 26.88
C GLN A 16 -32.54 6.58 25.64
N SER A 17 -33.36 6.53 24.58
CA SER A 17 -33.12 5.57 23.47
C SER A 17 -32.70 6.17 22.11
N GLN A 18 -32.44 7.47 21.98
CA GLN A 18 -32.09 8.07 20.67
C GLN A 18 -30.71 8.77 20.62
N ARG A 19 -29.69 8.22 21.29
CA ARG A 19 -28.29 8.69 21.12
C ARG A 19 -27.34 7.70 20.46
N PHE A 20 -27.81 6.54 20.05
CA PHE A 20 -27.06 5.67 19.15
C PHE A 20 -27.59 5.91 17.71
N ILE A 21 -26.76 5.77 16.68
CA ILE A 21 -27.09 6.01 15.26
C ILE A 21 -26.95 7.47 14.75
N ARG A 22 -25.90 8.22 15.16
CA ARG A 22 -25.52 9.45 14.42
C ARG A 22 -24.04 9.57 14.00
N ARG A 23 -23.24 8.50 14.12
CA ARG A 23 -21.83 8.51 13.65
C ARG A 23 -21.36 7.30 12.83
N PRO A 24 -22.17 6.66 11.95
CA PRO A 24 -21.65 5.56 11.12
C PRO A 24 -20.57 6.05 10.13
N ARG A 25 -20.79 7.21 9.48
CA ARG A 25 -19.89 7.71 8.41
C ARG A 25 -18.45 8.00 8.84
N ARG A 26 -18.23 8.55 10.05
CA ARG A 26 -16.86 8.82 10.53
C ARG A 26 -16.11 7.54 10.82
N ARG A 27 -16.79 6.55 11.40
CA ARG A 27 -16.20 5.26 11.74
C ARG A 27 -15.85 4.47 10.48
N THR A 28 -16.74 4.47 9.47
CA THR A 28 -16.46 3.80 8.18
C THR A 28 -15.29 4.44 7.45
N LEU A 29 -15.17 5.77 7.48
CA LEU A 29 -14.07 6.48 6.83
C LEU A 29 -12.73 6.19 7.51
N LEU A 30 -12.67 6.22 8.85
CA LEU A 30 -11.48 5.81 9.60
C LEU A 30 -11.10 4.35 9.38
N LEU A 31 -12.09 3.45 9.31
CA LEU A 31 -11.85 2.04 9.03
C LEU A 31 -11.28 1.85 7.61
N GLY A 32 -11.77 2.61 6.64
CA GLY A 32 -11.23 2.63 5.28
C GLY A 32 -9.76 3.03 5.24
N TRP A 33 -9.38 4.12 5.93
CA TRP A 33 -7.98 4.54 6.05
C TRP A 33 -7.11 3.49 6.73
N ALA A 34 -7.60 2.89 7.81
CA ALA A 34 -6.87 1.86 8.55
C ALA A 34 -6.62 0.61 7.68
N ILE A 35 -7.62 0.17 6.91
CA ILE A 35 -7.46 -0.95 5.96
C ILE A 35 -6.46 -0.59 4.88
N LEU A 36 -6.55 0.61 4.30
CA LEU A 36 -5.63 1.04 3.24
C LEU A 36 -4.19 1.13 3.74
N ALA A 37 -3.99 1.67 4.94
CA ALA A 37 -2.69 1.72 5.60
C ALA A 37 -2.17 0.29 5.87
N ALA A 38 -3.00 -0.61 6.40
CA ALA A 38 -2.59 -1.99 6.64
C ALA A 38 -2.19 -2.71 5.33
N LEU A 39 -2.96 -2.53 4.26
CA LEU A 39 -2.65 -3.10 2.94
C LEU A 39 -1.33 -2.56 2.39
N GLY A 40 -1.04 -1.27 2.57
CA GLY A 40 0.21 -0.65 2.14
C GLY A 40 1.42 -1.11 2.94
N TRP A 41 1.36 -0.93 4.27
CA TRP A 41 2.49 -1.14 5.17
C TRP A 41 2.81 -2.61 5.43
N LEU A 42 1.78 -3.47 5.53
CA LEU A 42 1.95 -4.88 5.88
C LEU A 42 1.83 -5.81 4.67
N GLY A 43 1.20 -5.35 3.58
CA GLY A 43 1.03 -6.13 2.35
C GLY A 43 1.98 -5.68 1.25
N TYR A 44 1.76 -4.48 0.73
CA TYR A 44 2.45 -3.94 -0.45
C TYR A 44 3.95 -3.79 -0.22
N LEU A 45 4.38 -3.04 0.80
CA LEU A 45 5.81 -2.79 1.03
C LEU A 45 6.61 -4.07 1.28
N PRO A 46 6.20 -5.00 2.15
CA PRO A 46 6.94 -6.25 2.35
C PRO A 46 7.00 -7.12 1.09
N PHE A 47 5.92 -7.15 0.29
CA PHE A 47 5.89 -7.90 -0.97
C PHE A 47 6.80 -7.28 -2.04
N VAL A 48 6.73 -5.96 -2.21
CA VAL A 48 7.58 -5.19 -3.14
C VAL A 48 9.04 -5.18 -2.66
N GLY A 49 9.27 -5.28 -1.35
CA GLY A 49 10.56 -5.55 -0.74
C GLY A 49 11.07 -6.98 -0.93
N GLY A 50 10.27 -7.88 -1.53
CA GLY A 50 10.63 -9.28 -1.76
C GLY A 50 10.70 -10.14 -0.50
N ALA A 51 10.30 -9.60 0.66
CA ALA A 51 10.43 -10.28 1.95
C ALA A 51 9.34 -11.34 2.18
N VAL A 52 8.15 -11.16 1.58
CA VAL A 52 7.00 -12.05 1.78
C VAL A 52 6.29 -12.34 0.46
N PRO A 53 5.63 -13.51 0.33
CA PRO A 53 4.72 -13.74 -0.78
C PRO A 53 3.51 -12.80 -0.71
N GLY A 54 2.93 -12.49 -1.86
CA GLY A 54 1.82 -11.54 -1.96
C GLY A 54 1.00 -11.74 -3.22
N VAL A 55 -0.05 -10.95 -3.36
CA VAL A 55 -0.95 -11.00 -4.51
C VAL A 55 -0.53 -9.93 -5.51
N HIS A 56 -0.04 -10.34 -6.68
CA HIS A 56 0.47 -9.40 -7.71
C HIS A 56 -0.57 -8.36 -8.13
N GLY A 57 -1.82 -8.78 -8.36
CA GLY A 57 -2.89 -7.87 -8.76
C GLY A 57 -3.22 -6.81 -7.71
N LEU A 58 -3.14 -7.17 -6.42
CA LEU A 58 -3.33 -6.24 -5.31
C LEU A 58 -2.19 -5.21 -5.27
N ALA A 59 -0.95 -5.67 -5.44
CA ALA A 59 0.21 -4.78 -5.44
C ALA A 59 0.18 -3.79 -6.61
N TRP A 60 -0.19 -4.27 -7.81
CA TRP A 60 -0.36 -3.41 -8.98
C TRP A 60 -1.50 -2.40 -8.81
N ALA A 61 -2.65 -2.83 -8.26
CA ALA A 61 -3.75 -1.91 -7.97
C ALA A 61 -3.36 -0.86 -6.93
N TYR A 62 -2.62 -1.26 -5.89
CA TYR A 62 -2.13 -0.36 -4.85
C TYR A 62 -1.12 0.65 -5.41
N SER A 63 -0.23 0.26 -6.34
CA SER A 63 0.74 1.19 -6.93
C SER A 63 0.08 2.30 -7.76
N LYS A 64 -1.12 2.07 -8.30
CA LYS A 64 -1.92 3.12 -8.96
C LYS A 64 -2.42 4.20 -8.01
N LEU A 65 -2.42 3.96 -6.70
CA LEU A 65 -2.70 5.00 -5.70
C LEU A 65 -1.64 6.08 -5.66
N PHE A 66 -0.44 5.86 -6.23
CA PHE A 66 0.60 6.89 -6.33
C PHE A 66 0.09 8.17 -7.00
N ALA A 67 -0.68 8.06 -8.09
CA ALA A 67 -1.24 9.23 -8.77
C ALA A 67 -2.21 10.00 -7.86
N ILE A 68 -3.03 9.27 -7.09
CA ILE A 68 -3.93 9.87 -6.10
C ILE A 68 -3.10 10.53 -4.98
N ALA A 69 -2.07 9.87 -4.48
CA ALA A 69 -1.16 10.41 -3.47
C ALA A 69 -0.53 11.73 -3.93
N LEU A 70 -0.03 11.78 -5.16
CA LEU A 70 0.56 12.97 -5.75
C LEU A 70 -0.46 14.10 -5.91
N LEU A 71 -1.67 13.81 -6.40
CA LEU A 71 -2.76 14.79 -6.55
C LEU A 71 -3.25 15.34 -5.20
N THR A 72 -3.19 14.53 -4.14
CA THR A 72 -3.61 14.95 -2.79
C THR A 72 -2.52 15.66 -1.98
N LEU A 73 -1.26 15.61 -2.41
CA LEU A 73 -0.13 16.20 -1.67
C LEU A 73 -0.25 17.72 -1.52
N LEU A 74 -0.49 18.45 -2.62
CA LEU A 74 -0.63 19.90 -2.60
C LEU A 74 -1.78 20.39 -1.70
N PRO A 75 -3.03 19.88 -1.83
CA PRO A 75 -4.11 20.32 -0.94
C PRO A 75 -3.84 19.95 0.51
N VAL A 76 -3.19 18.82 0.81
CA VAL A 76 -2.81 18.47 2.18
C VAL A 76 -1.81 19.47 2.77
N ILE A 77 -0.80 19.88 1.99
CA ILE A 77 0.17 20.90 2.42
C ILE A 77 -0.54 22.23 2.71
N VAL A 78 -1.39 22.70 1.80
CA VAL A 78 -2.17 23.95 1.98
C VAL A 78 -3.06 23.86 3.21
N LEU A 79 -3.73 22.73 3.41
CA LEU A 79 -4.64 22.48 4.52
C LEU A 79 -3.90 22.43 5.87
N TRP A 80 -2.67 21.94 5.90
CA TRP A 80 -1.80 21.99 7.07
C TRP A 80 -1.43 23.42 7.46
N PHE A 81 -0.99 24.24 6.49
CA PHE A 81 -0.66 25.64 6.76
C PHE A 81 -1.88 26.46 7.16
N ALA A 82 -2.96 26.39 6.38
CA ALA A 82 -4.18 27.13 6.66
C ALA A 82 -4.88 26.63 7.94
N GLY A 83 -4.94 25.32 8.13
CA GLY A 83 -5.51 24.68 9.32
C GLY A 83 -4.73 25.03 10.58
N GLY A 84 -3.40 25.04 10.52
CA GLY A 84 -2.54 25.50 11.61
C GLY A 84 -2.79 26.96 11.98
N LEU A 85 -2.89 27.85 10.97
CA LEU A 85 -3.18 29.26 11.19
C LEU A 85 -4.57 29.48 11.81
N ILE A 86 -5.59 28.78 11.30
CA ILE A 86 -6.95 28.81 11.85
C ILE A 86 -6.96 28.29 13.30
N LEU A 87 -6.23 27.21 13.59
CA LEU A 87 -6.11 26.67 14.94
C LEU A 87 -5.49 27.69 15.89
N CYS A 88 -4.40 28.35 15.49
CA CYS A 88 -3.78 29.43 16.27
C CYS A 88 -4.76 30.58 16.53
N LEU A 89 -5.50 31.03 15.52
CA LEU A 89 -6.51 32.09 15.68
C LEU A 89 -7.64 31.67 16.64
N LEU A 90 -8.11 30.42 16.53
CA LEU A 90 -9.16 29.90 17.41
C LEU A 90 -8.69 29.74 18.86
N LEU A 91 -7.43 29.36 19.07
CA LEU A 91 -6.82 29.30 20.40
C LEU A 91 -6.68 30.71 20.99
N LEU A 92 -6.24 31.70 20.20
CA LEU A 92 -6.18 33.09 20.63
C LEU A 92 -7.57 33.65 20.99
N LEU A 93 -8.59 33.35 20.18
CA LEU A 93 -9.97 33.74 20.47
C LEU A 93 -10.55 33.04 21.72
N SER A 94 -10.04 31.86 22.09
CA SER A 94 -10.53 31.14 23.27
C SER A 94 -10.21 31.86 24.59
N PHE A 95 -9.26 32.79 24.58
CA PHE A 95 -8.95 33.66 25.72
C PHE A 95 -9.94 34.82 25.90
N TYR A 96 -10.78 35.11 24.89
CA TYR A 96 -11.83 36.12 25.00
C TYR A 96 -13.13 35.49 25.57
N LEU A 97 -13.67 36.09 26.63
CA LEU A 97 -14.87 35.62 27.35
C LEU A 97 -16.09 35.38 26.44
N ASN A 98 -16.29 36.22 25.41
CA ASN A 98 -17.40 36.08 24.47
C ASN A 98 -17.32 34.84 23.55
N TRP A 99 -16.14 34.22 23.43
CA TRP A 99 -15.88 33.12 22.50
C TRP A 99 -15.51 31.79 23.17
N GLN A 100 -15.41 31.76 24.50
CA GLN A 100 -15.01 30.57 25.28
C GLN A 100 -15.84 29.31 24.98
N GLN A 101 -17.12 29.44 24.61
CA GLN A 101 -17.97 28.28 24.30
C GLN A 101 -17.90 27.84 22.83
N SER A 102 -17.60 28.75 21.91
CA SER A 102 -17.59 28.50 20.45
C SER A 102 -16.23 28.08 19.93
N ALA A 103 -15.16 28.70 20.44
CA ALA A 103 -13.76 28.39 20.09
C ALA A 103 -13.39 26.90 20.27
N PRO A 104 -13.69 26.22 21.40
CA PRO A 104 -13.30 24.81 21.58
C PRO A 104 -14.03 23.86 20.61
N ARG A 105 -15.26 24.19 20.20
CA ARG A 105 -15.99 23.42 19.17
C ARG A 105 -15.35 23.59 17.79
N GLY A 106 -14.84 24.79 17.48
CA GLY A 106 -14.07 25.07 16.28
C GLY A 106 -12.73 24.32 16.28
N VAL A 107 -11.97 24.42 17.37
CA VAL A 107 -10.71 23.69 17.59
C VAL A 107 -10.91 22.20 17.36
N ALA A 108 -11.92 21.59 17.99
CA ALA A 108 -12.20 20.17 17.82
C ALA A 108 -12.44 19.78 16.35
N LYS A 109 -13.13 20.61 15.56
CA LYS A 109 -13.35 20.34 14.13
C LYS A 109 -12.06 20.42 13.32
N VAL A 110 -11.26 21.46 13.53
CA VAL A 110 -9.99 21.67 12.83
C VAL A 110 -9.00 20.55 13.18
N VAL A 111 -8.88 20.20 14.46
CA VAL A 111 -8.04 19.07 14.90
C VAL A 111 -8.48 17.76 14.25
N TRP A 112 -9.78 17.47 14.22
CA TRP A 112 -10.27 16.26 13.54
C TRP A 112 -9.96 16.22 12.05
N LEU A 113 -9.95 17.38 11.40
CA LEU A 113 -9.64 17.51 9.99
C LEU A 113 -8.14 17.26 9.75
N LEU A 114 -7.27 17.88 10.53
CA LEU A 114 -5.81 17.63 10.49
C LEU A 114 -5.46 16.16 10.79
N VAL A 115 -6.14 15.53 11.75
CA VAL A 115 -5.94 14.09 12.04
C VAL A 115 -6.35 13.23 10.85
N ALA A 116 -7.45 13.56 10.17
CA ALA A 116 -7.86 12.84 8.97
C ALA A 116 -6.84 12.98 7.84
N ASP A 117 -6.23 14.16 7.67
CA ASP A 117 -5.18 14.38 6.69
C ASP A 117 -3.91 13.58 7.00
N VAL A 118 -3.50 13.50 8.26
CA VAL A 118 -2.37 12.66 8.67
C VAL A 118 -2.65 11.19 8.36
N LEU A 119 -3.85 10.70 8.65
CA LEU A 119 -4.22 9.32 8.35
C LEU A 119 -4.22 9.04 6.84
N LEU A 120 -4.71 9.98 6.04
CA LEU A 120 -4.64 9.92 4.58
C LEU A 120 -3.18 9.82 4.10
N LEU A 121 -2.30 10.68 4.59
CA LEU A 121 -0.87 10.64 4.24
C LEU A 121 -0.23 9.31 4.63
N VAL A 122 -0.43 8.84 5.87
CA VAL A 122 0.11 7.57 6.35
C VAL A 122 -0.40 6.40 5.51
N ALA A 123 -1.66 6.43 5.07
CA ALA A 123 -2.25 5.38 4.25
C ALA A 123 -1.73 5.38 2.81
N LEU A 124 -1.27 6.51 2.28
CA LEU A 124 -0.75 6.65 0.92
C LEU A 124 0.77 6.63 0.84
N LEU A 125 1.47 6.82 1.96
CA LEU A 125 2.93 6.85 2.02
C LEU A 125 3.59 5.63 1.38
N PRO A 126 3.12 4.39 1.57
CA PRO A 126 3.70 3.22 0.91
C PRO A 126 3.74 3.33 -0.62
N ALA A 127 2.72 3.96 -1.24
CA ALA A 127 2.68 4.18 -2.68
C ALA A 127 3.65 5.28 -3.16
N LEU A 128 4.05 6.20 -2.28
CA LEU A 128 5.07 7.22 -2.56
C LEU A 128 6.50 6.68 -2.40
N LEU A 129 6.68 5.62 -1.60
CA LEU A 129 7.99 5.05 -1.31
C LEU A 129 8.46 4.01 -2.34
N ALA A 130 7.54 3.27 -2.93
CA ALA A 130 7.89 2.21 -3.87
C ALA A 130 6.90 2.16 -5.04
N GLY A 131 7.42 2.28 -6.24
CA GLY A 131 6.73 2.07 -7.50
C GLY A 131 6.72 0.59 -7.87
N TYR A 132 5.70 0.19 -8.63
CA TYR A 132 5.55 -1.19 -9.07
C TYR A 132 5.06 -1.22 -10.52
N ALA A 133 5.96 -1.60 -11.42
CA ALA A 133 5.76 -1.59 -12.86
C ALA A 133 5.99 -3.00 -13.44
N PRO A 134 4.91 -3.75 -13.76
CA PRO A 134 5.03 -5.04 -14.44
C PRO A 134 5.66 -4.87 -15.83
N GLN A 135 6.60 -5.75 -16.21
CA GLN A 135 7.33 -5.68 -17.48
C GLN A 135 6.94 -6.83 -18.42
N ALA A 136 7.38 -8.05 -18.12
CA ALA A 136 7.14 -9.24 -18.92
C ALA A 136 6.41 -10.34 -18.14
N LYS A 137 5.78 -11.26 -18.88
CA LYS A 137 5.05 -12.40 -18.33
C LYS A 137 5.25 -13.62 -19.22
N GLN A 138 5.49 -14.78 -18.62
CA GLN A 138 5.52 -16.07 -19.29
C GLN A 138 4.67 -17.08 -18.53
N ASP A 139 3.64 -17.64 -19.20
CA ASP A 139 2.84 -18.72 -18.65
C ASP A 139 3.44 -20.08 -19.03
N ILE A 140 3.60 -20.97 -18.06
CA ILE A 140 4.07 -22.34 -18.26
C ILE A 140 2.96 -23.28 -17.81
N ALA A 141 2.08 -23.61 -18.76
CA ALA A 141 0.88 -24.41 -18.50
C ALA A 141 1.22 -25.78 -17.89
N LEU A 142 2.32 -26.41 -18.33
CA LEU A 142 2.81 -27.70 -17.85
C LEU A 142 3.06 -27.72 -16.33
N TRP A 143 3.48 -26.59 -15.76
CA TRP A 143 3.81 -26.49 -14.32
C TRP A 143 2.70 -25.82 -13.52
N GLY A 144 1.67 -25.27 -14.18
CA GLY A 144 0.66 -24.44 -13.53
C GLY A 144 1.24 -23.17 -12.89
N ILE A 145 2.35 -22.66 -13.43
CA ILE A 145 3.09 -21.50 -12.92
C ILE A 145 3.15 -20.40 -13.99
N THR A 146 2.99 -19.17 -13.54
CA THR A 146 3.23 -17.96 -14.33
C THR A 146 4.45 -17.24 -13.77
N TYR A 147 5.46 -17.00 -14.61
CA TYR A 147 6.56 -16.11 -14.28
C TYR A 147 6.26 -14.67 -14.71
N ARG A 148 6.64 -13.69 -13.89
CA ARG A 148 6.44 -12.27 -14.16
C ARG A 148 7.68 -11.49 -13.77
N THR A 149 8.15 -10.61 -14.63
CA THR A 149 9.14 -9.60 -14.23
C THR A 149 8.43 -8.32 -13.83
N VAL A 150 8.95 -7.68 -12.80
CA VAL A 150 8.43 -6.42 -12.28
C VAL A 150 9.60 -5.51 -11.95
N TYR A 151 9.54 -4.28 -12.43
CA TYR A 151 10.45 -3.22 -12.04
C TYR A 151 9.91 -2.47 -10.82
N VAL A 152 10.76 -2.31 -9.82
CA VAL A 152 10.45 -1.67 -8.54
C VAL A 152 11.49 -0.59 -8.31
N ALA A 153 11.05 0.67 -8.30
CA ALA A 153 11.91 1.82 -8.10
C ALA A 153 11.21 2.88 -7.24
N PHE A 154 11.95 3.91 -6.83
CA PHE A 154 11.32 5.06 -6.18
C PHE A 154 10.45 5.80 -7.22
N PRO A 155 9.16 6.06 -6.97
CA PRO A 155 8.26 6.62 -8.00
C PRO A 155 8.66 7.99 -8.57
N LEU A 156 9.49 8.76 -7.87
CA LEU A 156 9.94 10.10 -8.32
C LEU A 156 11.32 10.06 -8.98
N ASP A 157 12.07 8.97 -8.84
CA ASP A 157 13.35 8.72 -9.51
C ASP A 157 13.38 7.25 -9.93
N ASP A 158 12.89 7.00 -11.14
CA ASP A 158 12.69 5.67 -11.69
C ASP A 158 13.86 5.22 -12.59
N ASN A 159 14.92 6.02 -12.71
CA ASN A 159 16.07 5.71 -13.55
C ASN A 159 16.77 4.42 -13.12
N TYR A 160 16.81 4.15 -11.81
CA TYR A 160 17.41 2.96 -11.25
C TYR A 160 16.51 2.32 -10.18
N GLY A 161 16.51 1.00 -10.15
CA GLY A 161 15.68 0.24 -9.23
C GLY A 161 16.01 -1.24 -9.29
N ASP A 162 15.06 -2.06 -8.85
CA ASP A 162 15.18 -3.50 -8.83
C ASP A 162 14.27 -4.15 -9.85
N LEU A 163 14.82 -5.03 -10.68
CA LEU A 163 14.07 -6.01 -11.45
C LEU A 163 13.83 -7.25 -10.58
N MET A 164 12.57 -7.51 -10.27
CA MET A 164 12.12 -8.69 -9.55
C MET A 164 11.50 -9.70 -10.50
N LEU A 165 11.95 -10.95 -10.44
CA LEU A 165 11.25 -12.09 -11.03
C LEU A 165 10.33 -12.69 -9.98
N LEU A 166 9.07 -12.84 -10.34
CA LEU A 166 8.02 -13.44 -9.53
C LEU A 166 7.59 -14.76 -10.14
N SER A 167 7.41 -15.77 -9.30
CA SER A 167 6.75 -17.03 -9.65
C SER A 167 5.37 -17.04 -9.02
N CYS A 168 4.34 -17.17 -9.84
CA CYS A 168 2.94 -17.06 -9.44
C CYS A 168 2.19 -18.36 -9.70
N ARG A 169 1.35 -18.80 -8.76
CA ARG A 169 0.40 -19.90 -8.97
C ARG A 169 -0.95 -19.37 -9.46
N SER A 170 -1.83 -20.26 -9.91
CA SER A 170 -3.15 -19.95 -10.50
C SER A 170 -4.07 -19.03 -9.67
N LEU A 171 -3.84 -18.91 -8.36
CA LEU A 171 -4.57 -18.01 -7.45
C LEU A 171 -4.01 -16.58 -7.38
N GLY A 172 -3.00 -16.24 -8.18
CA GLY A 172 -2.38 -14.91 -8.19
C GLY A 172 -1.44 -14.62 -7.01
N LEU A 173 -1.23 -15.61 -6.14
CA LEU A 173 -0.19 -15.63 -5.12
C LEU A 173 1.17 -15.81 -5.79
N CYS A 174 2.03 -14.82 -5.58
CA CYS A 174 3.34 -14.71 -6.17
C CYS A 174 4.42 -14.63 -5.09
N HIS A 175 5.57 -15.23 -5.37
CA HIS A 175 6.78 -15.13 -4.55
C HIS A 175 7.93 -14.64 -5.41
N SER A 176 8.81 -13.82 -4.83
CA SER A 176 10.03 -13.38 -5.51
C SER A 176 11.02 -14.55 -5.56
N VAL A 177 11.57 -14.77 -6.75
CA VAL A 177 12.54 -15.85 -7.02
C VAL A 177 13.88 -15.32 -7.51
N TYR A 178 13.91 -14.09 -8.00
CA TYR A 178 15.13 -13.35 -8.33
C TYR A 178 14.87 -11.86 -8.14
N ARG A 179 15.91 -11.14 -7.74
CA ARG A 179 15.91 -9.67 -7.61
C ARG A 179 17.31 -9.17 -7.95
N GLY A 180 17.41 -8.26 -8.91
CA GLY A 180 18.66 -7.64 -9.30
C GLY A 180 18.47 -6.14 -9.51
N TYR A 181 19.46 -5.36 -9.09
CA TYR A 181 19.47 -3.92 -9.35
C TYR A 181 19.81 -3.65 -10.81
N THR A 182 19.05 -2.79 -11.48
CA THR A 182 19.22 -2.43 -12.89
C THR A 182 18.54 -1.09 -13.18
N ASP A 183 18.79 -0.52 -14.35
CA ASP A 183 18.11 0.68 -14.81
C ASP A 183 16.78 0.35 -15.52
N ILE A 184 15.93 1.36 -15.70
CA ILE A 184 14.60 1.18 -16.30
C ILE A 184 14.64 0.70 -17.76
N SER A 185 15.67 1.08 -18.54
CA SER A 185 15.78 0.67 -19.93
C SER A 185 16.15 -0.80 -20.04
N SER A 186 17.13 -1.24 -19.26
CA SER A 186 17.53 -2.64 -19.12
C SER A 186 16.40 -3.51 -18.58
N ALA A 187 15.64 -3.02 -17.59
CA ALA A 187 14.44 -3.68 -17.10
C ALA A 187 13.34 -3.84 -18.18
N GLY A 188 13.24 -2.89 -19.11
CA GLY A 188 12.35 -2.96 -20.27
C GLY A 188 12.79 -3.97 -21.34
N GLU A 189 14.09 -4.25 -21.41
CA GLU A 189 14.67 -5.28 -22.30
C GLU A 189 14.61 -6.70 -21.70
N ALA A 190 14.20 -6.82 -20.43
CA ALA A 190 14.14 -8.10 -19.74
C ALA A 190 13.19 -9.08 -20.46
N ALA A 191 13.73 -10.21 -20.91
CA ALA A 191 12.99 -11.22 -21.66
C ALA A 191 12.87 -12.51 -20.87
N LEU A 192 11.64 -13.03 -20.75
CA LEU A 192 11.37 -14.37 -20.24
C LEU A 192 11.19 -15.33 -21.42
N THR A 193 11.85 -16.48 -21.37
CA THR A 193 11.73 -17.51 -22.41
C THR A 193 11.56 -18.88 -21.77
N PHE A 194 10.63 -19.66 -22.31
CA PHE A 194 10.47 -21.06 -21.95
C PHE A 194 10.92 -21.95 -23.10
N ASN A 195 11.87 -22.84 -22.84
CA ASN A 195 12.31 -23.86 -23.78
C ASN A 195 11.61 -25.18 -23.46
N ALA A 196 10.76 -25.65 -24.37
CA ALA A 196 10.02 -26.90 -24.21
C ALA A 196 10.89 -28.15 -24.39
N GLU A 197 11.98 -28.07 -25.16
CA GLU A 197 12.89 -29.21 -25.39
C GLU A 197 13.70 -29.52 -24.13
N THR A 198 14.22 -28.49 -23.47
CA THR A 198 14.97 -28.63 -22.21
C THR A 198 14.08 -28.54 -20.97
N ASN A 199 12.79 -28.21 -21.14
CA ASN A 199 11.83 -27.95 -20.07
C ASN A 199 12.37 -26.94 -19.04
N GLN A 200 12.85 -25.80 -19.52
CA GLN A 200 13.48 -24.76 -18.71
C GLN A 200 12.88 -23.39 -18.97
N VAL A 201 12.84 -22.56 -17.92
CA VAL A 201 12.54 -21.14 -18.02
C VAL A 201 13.82 -20.34 -17.80
N ALA A 202 14.01 -19.30 -18.60
CA ALA A 202 15.16 -18.42 -18.50
C ALA A 202 14.75 -16.94 -18.51
N LEU A 203 15.47 -16.12 -17.76
CA LEU A 203 15.40 -14.65 -17.76
C LEU A 203 16.68 -14.10 -18.38
N ARG A 204 16.51 -13.29 -19.42
CA ARG A 204 17.57 -12.52 -20.05
C ARG A 204 17.48 -11.06 -19.60
N LEU A 205 18.60 -10.48 -19.21
CA LEU A 205 18.75 -9.07 -18.84
C LEU A 205 20.06 -8.55 -19.43
N GLU A 206 20.06 -7.36 -20.05
CA GLU A 206 21.27 -6.74 -20.63
C GLU A 206 22.04 -7.68 -21.58
N GLY A 207 21.30 -8.50 -22.34
CA GLY A 207 21.87 -9.47 -23.27
C GLY A 207 22.38 -10.77 -22.64
N GLN A 208 22.39 -10.90 -21.31
CA GLN A 208 22.91 -12.05 -20.55
C GLN A 208 21.81 -12.86 -19.87
N TRP A 209 22.04 -14.18 -19.68
CA TRP A 209 21.11 -15.05 -18.94
C TRP A 209 21.37 -14.94 -17.44
N VAL A 210 20.49 -14.25 -16.72
CA VAL A 210 20.66 -13.98 -15.28
C VAL A 210 19.94 -15.01 -14.39
N TYR A 211 19.02 -15.78 -14.94
CA TYR A 211 18.32 -16.84 -14.21
C TYR A 211 17.86 -17.93 -15.17
N VAL A 212 18.11 -19.19 -14.85
CA VAL A 212 17.62 -20.37 -15.59
C VAL A 212 17.14 -21.40 -14.58
N ARG A 213 16.00 -22.07 -14.85
CA ARG A 213 15.42 -23.05 -13.93
C ARG A 213 14.70 -24.19 -14.64
N SER A 214 14.85 -25.40 -14.09
CA SER A 214 14.05 -26.61 -14.37
C SER A 214 12.96 -26.82 -13.29
N PRO A 215 11.87 -27.58 -13.53
CA PRO A 215 10.72 -27.65 -12.62
C PRO A 215 11.02 -28.26 -11.25
N ASP A 216 11.92 -29.25 -11.21
CA ASP A 216 12.23 -30.04 -10.01
C ASP A 216 13.33 -29.42 -9.14
N GLU A 217 13.83 -28.24 -9.53
CA GLU A 217 14.93 -27.57 -8.83
C GLU A 217 14.40 -26.61 -7.75
N VAL A 218 15.15 -26.56 -6.63
CA VAL A 218 14.89 -25.68 -5.49
C VAL A 218 15.01 -24.21 -5.95
N LEU A 219 14.11 -23.36 -5.47
CA LEU A 219 14.06 -21.94 -5.81
C LEU A 219 15.36 -21.25 -5.41
N CYS A 220 16.04 -20.63 -6.38
CA CYS A 220 17.29 -19.93 -6.19
C CYS A 220 17.06 -18.58 -5.48
N SER A 221 16.91 -18.56 -4.14
CA SER A 221 16.86 -17.28 -3.43
C SER A 221 18.25 -16.64 -3.40
N GLN A 222 18.50 -15.64 -4.26
CA GLN A 222 19.72 -14.82 -4.13
C GLN A 222 19.61 -13.97 -2.85
N SER A 223 20.26 -14.44 -1.79
CA SER A 223 20.90 -13.52 -0.84
C SER A 223 22.19 -13.02 -1.52
N PRO A 224 22.57 -11.75 -1.38
CA PRO A 224 23.77 -11.20 -2.00
C PRO A 224 25.01 -11.69 -1.25
N GLN A 225 25.33 -12.97 -1.37
CA GLN A 225 26.64 -13.50 -1.04
C GLN A 225 27.12 -14.36 -2.20
N ALA A 226 28.14 -13.84 -2.86
CA ALA A 226 28.99 -14.57 -3.77
C ALA A 226 29.58 -15.78 -3.04
N THR A 227 28.97 -16.95 -3.23
CA THR A 227 29.61 -18.22 -2.92
C THR A 227 29.40 -19.16 -4.07
N SER A 228 30.49 -19.42 -4.78
CA SER A 228 30.67 -20.59 -5.62
C SER A 228 30.33 -21.84 -4.81
N SER A 229 29.16 -22.43 -5.05
CA SER A 229 28.85 -23.76 -4.54
C SER A 229 28.02 -24.50 -5.57
N ASN A 230 28.45 -25.74 -5.85
CA ASN A 230 27.92 -26.71 -6.82
C ASN A 230 26.46 -27.16 -6.55
N GLY A 231 25.53 -26.23 -6.34
CA GLY A 231 24.09 -26.47 -6.39
C GLY A 231 23.51 -25.85 -7.67
N SER A 232 22.65 -26.58 -8.39
CA SER A 232 22.21 -26.35 -9.77
C SER A 232 21.31 -25.13 -10.04
N CYS A 233 21.49 -24.05 -9.28
CA CYS A 233 21.05 -22.72 -9.62
C CYS A 233 22.23 -21.97 -10.25
N SER A 234 22.35 -22.02 -11.58
CA SER A 234 23.42 -21.26 -12.26
C SER A 234 22.96 -19.82 -12.51
N PHE A 235 23.53 -18.89 -11.75
CA PHE A 235 23.84 -17.58 -12.32
C PHE A 235 24.91 -17.85 -13.35
N VAL A 236 24.60 -17.73 -14.64
CA VAL A 236 25.58 -17.94 -15.70
C VAL A 236 26.54 -16.76 -15.63
N PRO A 237 27.78 -16.91 -15.11
CA PRO A 237 28.75 -15.83 -15.15
C PRO A 237 29.27 -15.73 -16.59
N ASN A 238 29.61 -14.51 -17.00
CA ASN A 238 30.23 -14.23 -18.29
C ASN A 238 31.46 -15.12 -18.55
N GLU A 239 31.56 -15.63 -19.78
CA GLU A 239 32.88 -15.80 -20.42
C GLU A 239 33.41 -14.42 -20.84
#